data_AF-A0A7J4PIY4-F1
#
_entry.id   AF-A0A7J4PIY4-F1
#
_cell.length_a   1.000
_cell.length_b   1.000
_cell.length_c   1.000
_cell.angle_alpha   90.00
_cell.angle_beta   90.00
_cell.angle_gamma   90.00
#
_symmetry.space_group_name_H-M   'P 1'
#
loop_
_entity.id
_entity.type
_entity.pdbx_description
1 polymer ?
#
loop_
_entity_poly.entity_id
_entity_poly.type
_entity_poly.pdbx_seq_one_letter_code
_entity_poly.pdbx_strand_id
1 'polypeptide(L)'
;MLFPVIGWLSLFGYIIRITNEFIEGKYEGLPQLHFMEDLKLGFWMLLKSIPFYIVYCIPITLAIIYDETTGQILNFLIGFFVLPVLTINFYRKQTVESFFEFSKLKYVKNNFGDYLFVMIKQYALIIVFLILSIFLVGIPALYFAGMIFTANFYGRVVEKKIGKVM
;
A
#
# COMPACT_ATOMS: atom_id res chain seq x y z
N MET A 1 -14.32 -6.18 -24.57
CA MET A 1 -14.64 -5.90 -23.14
C MET A 1 -13.51 -6.23 -22.14
N LEU A 2 -12.37 -6.82 -22.53
CA LEU A 2 -11.22 -7.06 -21.63
C LEU A 2 -10.27 -5.85 -21.44
N PHE A 3 -10.33 -4.87 -22.36
CA PHE A 3 -9.45 -3.70 -22.39
C PHE A 3 -9.41 -2.86 -21.09
N PRO A 4 -10.52 -2.66 -20.34
CA PRO A 4 -10.49 -1.88 -19.09
C PRO A 4 -9.70 -2.58 -17.98
N VAL A 5 -9.79 -3.91 -17.88
CA VAL A 5 -9.15 -4.69 -16.78
C VAL A 5 -7.64 -4.73 -16.94
N ILE A 6 -7.14 -4.85 -18.17
CA ILE A 6 -5.71 -4.92 -18.48
C ILE A 6 -5.01 -3.60 -18.11
N GLY A 7 -5.66 -2.46 -18.39
CA GLY A 7 -5.13 -1.14 -18.00
C GLY A 7 -4.92 -1.01 -16.49
N TRP A 8 -5.89 -1.46 -15.69
CA TRP A 8 -5.80 -1.43 -14.22
C TRP A 8 -4.71 -2.34 -13.67
N LEU A 9 -4.55 -3.54 -14.25
CA LEU A 9 -3.48 -4.47 -13.85
C LEU A 9 -2.10 -3.90 -14.18
N SER A 10 -1.93 -3.28 -15.35
CA SER A 10 -0.69 -2.59 -15.71
C SER A 10 -0.41 -1.42 -14.76
N LEU A 11 -1.41 -0.58 -14.48
CA LEU A 11 -1.27 0.50 -13.51
C LEU A 11 -0.87 -0.03 -12.12
N PHE A 12 -1.44 -1.15 -11.69
CA PHE A 12 -1.11 -1.76 -10.41
C PHE A 12 0.37 -2.17 -10.32
N GLY A 13 0.92 -2.84 -11.34
CA GLY A 13 2.35 -3.16 -11.36
C GLY A 13 3.24 -1.92 -11.41
N TYR A 14 2.82 -0.89 -12.14
CA TYR A 14 3.53 0.38 -12.19
C TYR A 14 3.60 1.07 -10.82
N ILE A 15 2.49 1.06 -10.06
CA ILE A 15 2.46 1.59 -8.69
C ILE A 15 3.41 0.82 -7.76
N ILE A 16 3.54 -0.50 -7.93
CA ILE A 16 4.47 -1.33 -7.16
C ILE A 16 5.91 -0.90 -7.43
N ARG A 17 6.28 -0.60 -8.68
CA ARG A 17 7.61 -0.07 -9.02
C ARG A 17 7.86 1.31 -8.43
N ILE A 18 6.91 2.24 -8.58
CA ILE A 18 7.00 3.57 -7.94
C ILE A 18 7.23 3.42 -6.43
N THR A 19 6.44 2.57 -5.78
CA THR A 19 6.56 2.31 -4.35
C THR A 19 7.98 1.87 -3.98
N ASN A 20 8.56 0.95 -4.75
CA ASN A 20 9.92 0.47 -4.51
C ASN A 20 10.99 1.56 -4.68
N GLU A 21 10.85 2.44 -5.66
CA GLU A 21 11.75 3.60 -5.81
C GLU A 21 11.68 4.55 -4.61
N PHE A 22 10.47 4.80 -4.10
CA PHE A 22 10.26 5.63 -2.91
C PHE A 22 10.82 5.01 -1.63
N ILE A 23 10.80 3.68 -1.50
CA ILE A 23 11.48 2.93 -0.42
C ILE A 23 12.99 3.14 -0.52
N GLU A 24 13.55 3.09 -1.73
CA GLU A 24 14.98 3.27 -2.00
C GLU A 24 15.46 4.72 -1.87
N GLY A 25 14.54 5.67 -1.76
CA GLY A 25 14.85 7.09 -1.65
C GLY A 25 15.11 7.78 -2.98
N LYS A 26 14.69 7.18 -4.10
CA LYS A 26 14.79 7.74 -5.44
C LYS A 26 13.55 8.61 -5.71
N TYR A 27 13.74 9.93 -5.79
CA TYR A 27 12.65 10.92 -5.94
C TYR A 27 12.82 11.83 -7.18
N GLU A 28 13.76 11.51 -8.06
CA GLU A 28 14.18 12.36 -9.19
C GLU A 28 13.13 12.43 -10.31
N GLY A 29 12.22 11.45 -10.38
CA GLY A 29 11.10 11.40 -11.32
C GLY A 29 10.31 10.12 -11.15
N LEU A 30 9.15 10.04 -11.81
CA LEU A 30 8.42 8.78 -11.92
C LEU A 30 9.11 7.88 -12.95
N PRO A 31 9.18 6.56 -12.71
CA PRO A 31 9.71 5.63 -13.69
C PRO A 31 8.87 5.63 -14.96
N GLN A 32 9.42 5.16 -16.07
CA GLN A 32 8.61 4.97 -17.28
C GLN A 32 7.69 3.76 -17.12
N LEU A 33 6.45 3.92 -17.59
CA LEU A 33 5.47 2.84 -17.67
C LEU A 33 5.92 1.83 -18.75
N HIS A 34 6.21 0.60 -18.34
CA HIS A 34 6.52 -0.51 -19.23
C HIS A 34 5.31 -1.45 -19.26
N PHE A 35 4.32 -1.10 -20.09
CA PHE A 35 2.97 -1.66 -20.03
C PHE A 35 2.91 -3.18 -19.82
N MET A 36 3.67 -3.96 -20.60
CA MET A 36 3.64 -5.43 -20.55
C MET A 36 4.31 -5.99 -19.28
N GLU A 37 5.43 -5.40 -18.86
CA GLU A 37 6.13 -5.80 -17.64
C GLU A 37 5.31 -5.47 -16.39
N ASP A 38 4.74 -4.26 -16.37
CA ASP A 38 3.89 -3.79 -15.30
C ASP A 38 2.57 -4.59 -15.24
N LEU A 39 2.00 -4.97 -16.39
CA LEU A 39 0.85 -5.86 -16.46
C LEU A 39 1.14 -7.21 -15.82
N LYS A 40 2.28 -7.83 -16.19
CA LYS A 40 2.70 -9.12 -15.64
C LYS A 40 2.92 -9.02 -14.14
N LEU A 41 3.61 -7.98 -13.68
CA LEU A 41 3.85 -7.73 -12.26
C LEU A 41 2.53 -7.55 -11.49
N GLY A 42 1.64 -6.68 -11.98
CA GLY A 42 0.35 -6.43 -11.36
C GLY A 42 -0.52 -7.68 -11.27
N PHE A 43 -0.57 -8.48 -12.33
CA PHE A 43 -1.28 -9.76 -12.33
C PHE A 43 -0.75 -10.73 -11.28
N TRP A 44 0.57 -10.94 -11.21
CA TRP A 44 1.16 -11.86 -10.21
C TRP A 44 0.97 -11.36 -8.79
N MET A 45 1.05 -10.05 -8.58
CA MET A 45 0.86 -9.45 -7.26
C MET A 45 -0.60 -9.52 -6.82
N LEU A 46 -1.55 -9.38 -7.75
CA LEU A 46 -2.96 -9.61 -7.46
C LEU A 46 -3.19 -11.05 -6.98
N LEU A 47 -2.68 -12.06 -7.72
CA LEU A 47 -2.82 -13.47 -7.32
C LEU A 47 -2.21 -13.74 -5.94
N LYS A 48 -1.02 -13.21 -5.67
CA LYS A 48 -0.34 -13.36 -4.38
C LYS A 48 -1.07 -12.66 -3.22
N SER A 49 -1.90 -11.66 -3.51
CA SER A 49 -2.68 -10.95 -2.48
C SER A 49 -3.94 -11.71 -2.03
N ILE A 50 -4.45 -12.64 -2.85
CA ILE A 50 -5.72 -13.35 -2.59
C ILE A 50 -5.75 -14.05 -1.21
N PRO A 51 -4.72 -14.83 -0.80
CA PRO A 51 -4.76 -15.51 0.50
C PRO A 51 -4.94 -14.55 1.67
N PHE A 52 -4.32 -13.38 1.60
CA PHE A 52 -4.43 -12.38 2.65
C PHE A 52 -5.80 -11.72 2.68
N TYR A 53 -6.38 -11.38 1.51
CA TYR A 53 -7.75 -10.87 1.46
C TYR A 53 -8.75 -11.85 2.10
N ILE A 54 -8.60 -13.16 1.85
CA ILE A 54 -9.44 -14.18 2.47
C ILE A 54 -9.28 -14.17 4.00
N VAL A 55 -8.04 -14.23 4.48
CA VAL A 55 -7.74 -14.24 5.93
C VAL A 55 -8.20 -12.95 6.62
N TYR A 56 -8.08 -11.81 5.95
CA TYR A 56 -8.45 -10.50 6.49
C TYR A 56 -9.97 -10.27 6.52
N CYS A 57 -10.71 -10.72 5.51
CA CYS A 57 -12.16 -10.53 5.45
C CYS A 57 -12.91 -11.30 6.53
N ILE A 58 -12.43 -12.47 6.96
CA ILE A 58 -13.09 -13.31 7.97
C ILE A 58 -13.29 -12.57 9.31
N PRO A 59 -12.24 -12.08 10.00
CA PRO A 59 -12.41 -11.43 11.31
C PRO A 59 -13.23 -10.15 11.24
N ILE A 60 -13.13 -9.38 10.15
CA ILE A 60 -13.95 -8.18 9.96
C ILE A 60 -15.42 -8.55 9.83
N THR A 61 -15.73 -9.53 8.98
CA THR A 61 -17.11 -9.97 8.73
C THR A 61 -17.73 -10.51 10.02
N LEU A 62 -16.98 -11.32 10.78
CA LEU A 62 -17.44 -11.82 12.09
C LEU A 62 -17.67 -10.69 13.09
N ALA A 63 -16.78 -9.69 13.15
CA ALA A 63 -16.93 -8.54 14.03
C ALA A 63 -18.17 -7.70 13.66
N ILE A 64 -18.41 -7.44 12.37
CA ILE A 64 -19.59 -6.70 11.89
C ILE A 64 -20.89 -7.45 12.23
N ILE A 65 -20.92 -8.78 12.05
CA ILE A 65 -22.09 -9.61 12.40
C ILE A 65 -22.39 -9.55 13.90
N TYR A 66 -21.35 -9.56 14.74
CA TYR A 66 -21.51 -9.51 16.19
C TYR A 66 -21.98 -8.13 16.68
N ASP A 67 -21.28 -7.07 16.25
CA ASP A 67 -21.63 -5.69 16.52
C ASP A 67 -21.06 -4.80 15.41
N GLU A 68 -21.96 -4.14 14.68
CA GLU A 68 -21.60 -3.32 13.52
C GLU A 68 -20.59 -2.24 13.89
N THR A 69 -20.78 -1.56 15.03
CA THR A 69 -19.91 -0.47 15.48
C THR A 69 -18.50 -0.97 15.74
N THR A 70 -18.36 -2.07 16.48
CA THR A 70 -17.08 -2.74 16.75
C THR A 70 -16.42 -3.18 15.45
N GLY A 71 -17.18 -3.76 14.52
CA GLY A 71 -16.69 -4.16 13.21
C GLY A 71 -16.11 -2.99 12.40
N GLN A 72 -16.80 -1.84 12.38
CA GLN A 72 -16.31 -0.64 11.69
C GLN A 72 -15.06 -0.06 12.34
N ILE A 73 -15.01 0.00 13.68
CA ILE A 73 -13.81 0.44 14.42
C ILE A 73 -12.63 -0.48 14.10
N LEU A 74 -12.84 -1.80 14.13
CA LEU A 74 -11.80 -2.77 13.81
C LEU A 74 -11.30 -2.61 12.36
N ASN A 75 -12.21 -2.45 11.41
CA ASN A 75 -11.87 -2.22 10.00
C ASN A 75 -11.03 -0.94 9.85
N PHE A 76 -11.43 0.16 10.50
CA PHE A 76 -10.66 1.40 10.50
C PHE A 76 -9.27 1.21 11.10
N LEU A 77 -9.15 0.56 12.27
CA LEU A 77 -7.85 0.35 12.92
C LEU A 77 -6.90 -0.49 12.07
N ILE A 78 -7.40 -1.55 11.44
CA ILE A 78 -6.59 -2.40 10.56
C ILE A 78 -6.22 -1.62 9.28
N GLY A 79 -7.19 -0.95 8.66
CA GLY A 79 -6.96 -0.16 7.45
C GLY A 79 -6.01 1.02 7.65
N PHE A 80 -6.01 1.63 8.84
CA PHE A 80 -5.16 2.76 9.16
C PHE A 80 -3.76 2.34 9.62
N PHE A 81 -3.62 1.35 10.52
CA PHE A 81 -2.33 1.05 11.15
C PHE A 81 -1.61 -0.19 10.61
N VAL A 82 -2.36 -1.13 10.05
CA VAL A 82 -1.83 -2.47 9.73
C VAL A 82 -1.65 -2.64 8.23
N LEU A 83 -2.72 -2.41 7.45
CA LEU A 83 -2.68 -2.58 6.00
C LEU A 83 -1.59 -1.75 5.34
N PRO A 84 -1.40 -0.45 5.62
CA PRO A 84 -0.46 0.35 4.84
C PRO A 84 0.96 -0.22 4.91
N VAL A 85 1.43 -0.59 6.10
CA VAL A 85 2.80 -1.09 6.28
C VAL A 85 2.99 -2.50 5.74
N LEU A 86 2.01 -3.39 5.92
CA LEU A 86 2.06 -4.73 5.35
C LEU A 86 1.97 -4.68 3.83
N THR A 87 1.18 -3.74 3.28
CA THR A 87 1.08 -3.51 1.84
C THR A 87 2.41 -3.09 1.24
N ILE A 88 3.10 -2.14 1.85
CA ILE A 88 4.43 -1.73 1.41
C ILE A 88 5.44 -2.88 1.53
N ASN A 89 5.44 -3.66 2.63
CA ASN A 89 6.34 -4.82 2.78
C ASN A 89 6.12 -5.85 1.67
N PHE A 90 4.88 -6.07 1.28
CA PHE A 90 4.53 -6.99 0.19
C PHE A 90 4.91 -6.48 -1.18
N TYR A 91 4.74 -5.19 -1.46
CA TYR A 91 5.24 -4.62 -2.71
C TYR A 91 6.75 -4.68 -2.80
N ARG A 92 7.43 -4.59 -1.65
CA ARG A 92 8.87 -4.70 -1.56
C ARG A 92 9.37 -6.12 -1.78
N LYS A 93 8.82 -7.10 -1.07
CA LYS A 93 9.29 -8.50 -1.11
C LYS A 93 8.64 -9.34 -2.20
N GLN A 94 7.44 -8.97 -2.64
CA GLN A 94 6.66 -9.67 -3.66
C GLN A 94 6.39 -11.15 -3.35
N THR A 95 6.29 -11.53 -2.07
CA THR A 95 5.97 -12.89 -1.61
C THR A 95 4.70 -12.90 -0.78
N VAL A 96 3.90 -13.97 -0.83
CA VAL A 96 2.65 -14.08 -0.04
C VAL A 96 2.92 -13.90 1.46
N GLU A 97 3.99 -14.52 1.97
CA GLU A 97 4.40 -14.48 3.38
C GLU A 97 4.63 -13.06 3.90
N SER A 98 5.16 -12.17 3.06
CA SER A 98 5.48 -10.79 3.45
C SER A 98 4.25 -9.96 3.84
N PHE A 99 3.06 -10.31 3.33
CA PHE A 99 1.80 -9.69 3.75
C PHE A 99 1.39 -10.09 5.18
N PHE A 100 1.93 -11.20 5.71
CA PHE A 100 1.65 -11.71 7.05
C PHE A 100 2.77 -11.40 8.06
N GLU A 101 3.77 -10.59 7.69
CA GLU A 101 4.85 -10.20 8.60
C GLU A 101 4.40 -9.11 9.60
N PHE A 102 3.48 -9.45 10.50
CA PHE A 102 2.96 -8.53 11.52
C PHE A 102 4.05 -7.99 12.47
N SER A 103 5.24 -8.63 12.51
CA SER A 103 6.40 -8.11 13.22
C SER A 103 6.84 -6.72 12.73
N LYS A 104 6.48 -6.31 11.51
CA LYS A 104 6.73 -4.96 10.97
C LYS A 104 5.91 -3.87 11.68
N LEU A 105 4.78 -4.22 12.31
CA LEU A 105 3.94 -3.26 13.03
C LEU A 105 4.65 -2.65 14.26
N LYS A 106 5.68 -3.33 14.80
CA LYS A 106 6.51 -2.76 15.86
C LYS A 106 7.16 -1.43 15.46
N TYR A 107 7.46 -1.24 14.18
CA TYR A 107 8.04 0.01 13.68
C TYR A 107 7.02 1.15 13.65
N VAL A 108 5.74 0.85 13.40
CA VAL A 108 4.66 1.83 13.56
C VAL A 108 4.54 2.22 15.03
N LYS A 109 4.44 1.23 15.93
CA LYS A 109 4.33 1.46 17.38
C LYS A 109 5.50 2.28 17.92
N ASN A 110 6.74 1.94 17.54
CA ASN A 110 7.95 2.60 18.04
C ASN A 110 8.18 4.00 17.45
N ASN A 111 7.48 4.36 16.36
CA ASN A 111 7.61 5.66 15.71
C ASN A 111 6.22 6.27 15.46
N PHE A 112 5.32 6.09 16.42
CA PHE A 112 3.89 6.41 16.27
C PHE A 112 3.64 7.86 15.82
N GLY A 113 4.36 8.83 16.40
CA GLY A 113 4.23 10.24 16.03
C GLY A 113 4.63 10.54 14.57
N ASP A 114 5.76 10.00 14.10
CA ASP A 114 6.19 10.15 12.69
C ASP A 114 5.21 9.44 11.75
N TYR A 115 4.74 8.25 12.14
CA TYR A 115 3.74 7.52 11.37
C TYR A 115 2.42 8.28 11.23
N LEU A 116 1.90 8.89 12.30
CA LEU A 116 0.71 9.73 12.22
C LEU A 116 0.88 10.89 11.25
N PHE A 117 2.05 11.54 11.24
CA PHE A 117 2.34 12.62 10.31
C PHE A 117 2.43 12.14 8.86
N VAL A 118 2.98 10.94 8.64
CA VAL A 118 2.98 10.25 7.34
C VAL A 118 1.55 10.01 6.85
N MET A 119 0.67 9.49 7.71
CA MET A 119 -0.73 9.23 7.37
C MET A 119 -1.50 10.53 7.07
N ILE A 120 -1.31 11.58 7.87
CA ILE A 120 -1.94 12.90 7.63
C ILE A 120 -1.52 13.45 6.26
N LYS A 121 -0.22 13.42 5.93
CA LYS A 121 0.27 13.84 4.60
C LYS A 121 -0.34 13.02 3.48
N GLN A 122 -0.46 11.72 3.69
CA GLN A 122 -1.04 10.80 2.72
C GLN A 122 -2.51 11.10 2.45
N TYR A 123 -3.33 11.31 3.49
CA TYR A 123 -4.73 11.68 3.31
C TYR A 123 -4.92 13.07 2.72
N ALA A 124 -4.10 14.05 3.10
CA ALA A 124 -4.11 15.37 2.49
C ALA A 124 -3.84 15.28 0.98
N LEU A 125 -2.86 14.47 0.57
CA LEU A 125 -2.54 14.27 -0.84
C LEU A 125 -3.63 13.50 -1.59
N ILE A 126 -4.24 12.49 -0.96
CA ILE A 126 -5.41 11.77 -1.50
C ILE A 126 -6.55 12.75 -1.79
N ILE A 127 -6.86 13.68 -0.88
CA ILE A 127 -7.93 14.68 -1.08
C ILE A 127 -7.61 15.58 -2.29
N VAL A 128 -6.37 16.04 -2.43
CA VAL A 128 -5.94 16.85 -3.58
C VAL A 128 -6.14 16.08 -4.90
N PHE A 129 -5.68 14.83 -4.97
CA PHE A 129 -5.85 14.03 -6.19
C PHE A 129 -7.28 13.55 -6.43
N LEU A 130 -8.10 13.44 -5.38
CA LEU A 130 -9.53 13.16 -5.52
C LEU A 130 -10.22 14.33 -6.25
N ILE A 131 -9.89 15.57 -5.91
CA ILE A 131 -10.39 16.75 -6.63
C ILE A 131 -9.88 16.76 -8.07
N LEU A 132 -8.60 16.44 -8.28
CA LEU A 132 -8.00 16.37 -9.61
C LEU A 132 -8.49 15.17 -10.45
N SER A 133 -9.17 14.19 -9.85
CA SER A 133 -9.71 13.01 -10.55
C SER A 133 -10.83 13.34 -11.54
N ILE A 134 -11.37 14.57 -11.48
CA ILE A 134 -12.21 15.14 -12.54
C ILE A 134 -11.47 15.10 -13.88
N PHE A 135 -10.14 15.28 -13.86
CA PHE A 135 -9.28 15.00 -15.00
C PHE A 135 -8.82 13.54 -14.94
N LEU A 136 -8.79 12.87 -16.10
CA LEU A 136 -8.41 11.46 -16.23
C LEU A 136 -7.07 11.14 -15.54
N VAL A 137 -6.14 12.10 -15.50
CA VAL A 137 -4.81 11.96 -14.87
C VAL A 137 -4.87 11.89 -13.34
N GLY A 138 -5.91 12.43 -12.70
CA GLY A 138 -6.04 12.41 -11.25
C GLY A 138 -6.36 11.02 -10.69
N ILE A 139 -6.95 10.14 -11.50
CA ILE A 139 -7.31 8.78 -11.08
C ILE A 139 -6.06 7.91 -10.86
N PRO A 140 -5.14 7.72 -11.83
CA PRO A 140 -3.85 7.08 -11.57
C PRO A 140 -3.09 7.75 -10.43
N ALA A 141 -3.24 9.07 -10.32
CA ALA A 141 -2.51 9.82 -9.32
C ALA A 141 -2.95 9.54 -7.89
N LEU A 142 -4.25 9.36 -7.70
CA LEU A 142 -4.86 8.98 -6.43
C LEU A 142 -4.27 7.67 -5.89
N TYR A 143 -4.09 6.67 -6.77
CA TYR A 143 -3.56 5.37 -6.38
C TYR A 143 -2.09 5.41 -5.94
N PHE A 144 -1.22 6.17 -6.62
CA PHE A 144 0.17 6.30 -6.17
C PHE A 144 0.25 7.17 -4.91
N ALA A 145 -0.49 8.27 -4.86
CA ALA A 145 -0.44 9.25 -3.77
C ALA A 145 -0.82 8.62 -2.42
N GLY A 146 -1.72 7.65 -2.47
CA GLY A 146 -2.14 6.89 -1.31
C GLY A 146 -1.09 5.95 -0.72
N MET A 147 0.15 5.91 -1.22
CA MET A 147 1.19 5.00 -0.71
C MET A 147 2.60 5.59 -0.61
N ILE A 148 2.92 6.68 -1.32
CA ILE A 148 4.30 7.22 -1.37
C ILE A 148 4.89 7.61 -0.01
N PHE A 149 4.10 8.19 0.89
CA PHE A 149 4.61 8.62 2.19
C PHE A 149 4.83 7.42 3.11
N THR A 150 3.93 6.43 3.06
CA THR A 150 4.12 5.15 3.76
C THR A 150 5.34 4.40 3.20
N ALA A 151 5.57 4.42 1.89
CA ALA A 151 6.75 3.82 1.25
C ALA A 151 8.06 4.45 1.73
N ASN A 152 8.12 5.79 1.76
CA ASN A 152 9.26 6.53 2.30
C ASN A 152 9.47 6.23 3.81
N PHE A 153 8.41 6.24 4.62
CA PHE A 153 8.49 5.84 6.02
C PHE A 153 9.06 4.42 6.16
N TYR A 154 8.58 3.48 5.36
CA TYR A 154 9.06 2.11 5.35
C TYR A 154 10.55 2.02 5.04
N GLY A 155 11.04 2.68 3.98
CA GLY A 155 12.46 2.72 3.66
C GLY A 155 13.32 3.31 4.79
N ARG A 156 12.90 4.45 5.35
CA ARG A 156 13.65 5.16 6.39
C ARG A 156 13.67 4.45 7.74
N VAL A 157 12.58 3.81 8.13
CA VAL A 157 12.37 3.32 9.50
C VAL A 157 12.40 1.81 9.59
N VAL A 158 11.91 1.10 8.57
CA VAL A 158 11.81 -0.36 8.55
C VAL A 158 13.05 -0.99 7.91
N GLU A 159 13.47 -0.56 6.71
CA GLU A 159 14.64 -1.14 6.04
C GLU A 159 15.97 -0.64 6.63
N LYS A 160 16.14 0.69 6.80
CA LYS A 160 17.41 1.23 7.32
C LYS A 160 17.73 0.83 8.77
N LYS A 161 16.75 0.47 9.60
CA LYS A 161 17.01 -0.11 10.93
C LYS A 161 17.46 -1.57 10.89
N ILE A 162 17.13 -2.32 9.83
CA ILE A 162 17.61 -3.68 9.62
C ILE A 162 19.08 -3.66 9.17
N GLY A 163 19.46 -2.70 8.31
CA GLY A 163 20.85 -2.52 7.85
C GLY A 163 21.83 -1.92 8.88
N LYS A 164 21.39 -1.59 10.10
CA LYS A 164 22.25 -1.16 11.23
C LYS A 164 22.48 -2.26 12.28
N VAL A 165 21.87 -3.43 12.10
CA VAL A 165 22.01 -4.59 13.02
C VAL A 165 22.88 -5.69 12.38
N MET A 166 23.60 -5.35 11.31
CA MET A 166 24.64 -6.15 10.66
C MET A 166 25.93 -5.34 10.63
#